data_AF-A0ABD5GFV9-F1
#
_entry.id   AF-A0ABD5GFV9-F1
#
_cell.length_a   1.000
_cell.length_b   1.000
_cell.length_c   1.000
_cell.angle_alpha   90.00
_cell.angle_beta   90.00
_cell.angle_gamma   90.00
#
_symmetry.space_group_name_H-M   'P 1'
#
loop_
_entity.id
_entity.type
_entity.pdbx_description
1 polymer ?
#
loop_
_entity_poly.entity_id
_entity_poly.type
_entity_poly.pdbx_seq_one_letter_code
_entity_poly.pdbx_strand_id
1 'polypeptide(L)' 'MSRVYHSLCILEEGVWFIHFGDYDKNVVKGEQDYMVESGTPRRRTQVLTTGDTQAAVEQAVEELNRRRTQTFSK' A
#
# COMPACT_ATOMS: atom_id res chain seq x y z
N MET A 1 -12.05 -20.42 -1.26
CA MET A 1 -11.80 -19.09 -0.66
C MET A 1 -10.59 -18.52 -1.38
N SER A 2 -10.69 -17.33 -1.97
CA SER A 2 -9.50 -16.63 -2.47
C SER A 2 -8.61 -16.29 -1.29
N ARG A 3 -7.29 -16.44 -1.45
CA ARG A 3 -6.35 -16.10 -0.39
C ARG A 3 -6.33 -14.57 -0.24
N VAL A 4 -6.08 -14.08 0.96
CA VAL A 4 -5.85 -12.64 1.16
C VAL A 4 -4.41 -12.32 0.80
N TYR A 5 -4.20 -11.19 0.14
CA TYR A 5 -2.88 -10.67 -0.18
C TYR A 5 -2.69 -9.32 0.49
N HIS A 6 -1.50 -9.09 1.04
CA HIS A 6 -1.15 -7.85 1.70
C HIS A 6 -0.11 -7.12 0.85
N SER A 7 -0.29 -5.81 0.67
CA SER A 7 0.63 -5.00 -0.12
C SER A 7 1.02 -3.75 0.65
N LEU A 8 2.32 -3.53 0.80
CA LEU A 8 2.88 -2.26 1.25
C LEU A 8 2.93 -1.32 0.06
N CYS A 9 2.18 -0.24 0.16
CA CYS A 9 2.25 0.89 -0.74
C CYS A 9 3.09 1.99 -0.11
N ILE A 10 3.93 2.63 -0.92
CA ILE A 10 4.64 3.84 -0.52
C ILE A 10 4.26 4.99 -1.43
N LEU A 11 4.38 6.20 -0.90
CA LEU A 11 4.01 7.42 -1.59
C LEU A 11 5.27 8.09 -2.15
N GLU A 12 5.38 8.21 -3.47
CA GLU A 12 6.40 8.99 -4.17
C GLU A 12 5.73 9.96 -5.14
N GLU A 13 6.28 11.17 -5.21
CA GLU A 13 5.81 12.22 -6.14
C GLU A 13 4.29 12.48 -6.13
N GLY A 14 3.64 12.22 -4.98
CA GLY A 14 2.19 12.40 -4.82
C GLY A 14 1.33 11.22 -5.23
N VAL A 15 1.93 10.11 -5.68
CA VAL A 15 1.25 8.88 -6.12
C VAL A 15 1.64 7.71 -5.22
N TRP A 16 0.64 6.95 -4.79
CA TRP A 16 0.83 5.68 -4.10
C TRP A 16 1.13 4.58 -5.12
N PHE A 17 2.18 3.82 -4.88
CA PHE A 17 2.54 2.64 -5.66
C PHE A 17 2.89 1.47 -4.75
N ILE A 18 2.84 0.26 -5.29
CA ILE A 18 3.13 -0.98 -4.57
C ILE A 18 4.65 -1.14 -4.48
N HIS A 19 5.18 -1.16 -3.26
CA HIS A 19 6.60 -1.41 -2.98
C HIS A 19 6.86 -2.90 -2.76
N PHE A 20 5.99 -3.55 -1.98
CA PHE A 20 6.16 -4.94 -1.56
C PHE A 20 4.81 -5.62 -1.34
N GLY A 21 4.75 -6.95 -1.43
CA GLY A 21 3.55 -7.70 -1.08
C GLY A 21 3.86 -9.13 -0.66
N ASP A 22 3.03 -9.66 0.24
CA ASP A 22 3.13 -11.02 0.76
C ASP A 22 1.75 -11.52 1.22
N TYR A 23 1.59 -12.82 1.34
CA TYR A 23 0.41 -13.44 1.95
C TYR A 23 0.43 -13.36 3.48
N ASP A 24 1.59 -13.14 4.11
CA ASP A 24 1.74 -12.91 5.54
C ASP A 24 1.80 -11.40 5.84
N LYS A 25 0.79 -10.93 6.59
CA LYS A 25 0.71 -9.53 7.04
C LYS A 25 1.91 -9.10 7.87
N ASN A 26 2.54 -10.01 8.62
CA ASN A 26 3.68 -9.70 9.47
C ASN A 26 4.94 -9.42 8.64
N VAL A 27 5.13 -10.14 7.54
CA VAL A 27 6.23 -9.88 6.58
C VAL A 27 6.07 -8.49 5.98
N VAL A 28 4.86 -8.13 5.52
CA VAL A 28 4.57 -6.80 4.97
C VAL A 28 4.74 -5.68 6.00
N LYS A 29 4.40 -5.94 7.27
CA LYS A 29 4.64 -4.98 8.36
C LYS A 29 6.13 -4.84 8.68
N GLY A 30 6.89 -5.94 8.68
CA GLY A 30 8.34 -5.89 8.85
C GLY A 30 9.00 -5.03 7.78
N GLU A 31 8.59 -5.18 6.52
CA GLU A 31 9.04 -4.32 5.43
C GLU A 31 8.62 -2.85 5.64
N GLN A 32 7.39 -2.60 6.12
CA GLN A 32 6.94 -1.25 6.45
C GLN A 32 7.83 -0.61 7.53
N ASP A 33 8.14 -1.36 8.59
CA ASP A 33 8.95 -0.89 9.69
C ASP A 33 10.39 -0.62 9.24
N TYR A 34 10.98 -1.50 8.40
CA TYR A 34 12.28 -1.26 7.77
C TYR A 34 12.30 0.01 6.90
N MET A 35 11.25 0.25 6.11
CA MET A 35 11.13 1.49 5.32
C MET A 35 11.07 2.72 6.22
N VAL A 36 10.39 2.64 7.36
CA VAL A 36 10.31 3.76 8.31
C VAL A 36 11.63 3.99 9.02
N GLU A 37 12.32 2.93 9.44
CA GLU A 37 13.64 2.98 10.07
C GLU A 37 14.71 3.52 9.10
N SER A 38 14.60 3.22 7.81
CA SER A 38 15.50 3.74 6.76
C SER A 38 15.17 5.17 6.32
N GLY A 39 14.14 5.81 6.89
CA GLY A 39 13.86 7.23 6.73
C GLY A 39 12.58 7.57 5.96
N THR A 40 11.80 6.59 5.52
CA THR A 40 10.50 6.84 4.89
C THR A 40 9.49 7.27 5.96
N PRO A 41 8.87 8.47 5.87
CA PRO A 41 7.89 8.87 6.87
C PRO A 41 6.71 7.90 6.92
N ARG A 42 6.28 7.46 8.12
CA ARG A 42 5.16 6.51 8.28
C ARG A 42 3.90 6.91 7.50
N ARG A 43 3.57 8.21 7.45
CA ARG A 43 2.45 8.78 6.67
C ARG A 43 2.56 8.59 5.14
N ARG A 44 3.73 8.20 4.65
CA ARG A 44 4.04 7.87 3.24
C ARG A 44 4.09 6.36 3.01
N THR A 45 3.64 5.57 3.97
CA THR A 45 3.54 4.11 3.88
C THR A 45 2.11 3.69 4.22
N GLN A 46 1.57 2.71 3.50
CA GLN A 46 0.22 2.20 3.73
C GLN A 46 0.16 0.71 3.40
N VAL A 47 -0.33 -0.10 4.33
CA VAL A 47 -0.60 -1.52 4.05
C VAL A 47 -2.05 -1.66 3.58
N LEU A 48 -2.23 -2.29 2.41
CA LEU A 48 -3.51 -2.70 1.86
C LEU A 48 -3.70 -4.21 2.06
N THR A 49 -4.95 -4.64 2.19
CA THR A 49 -5.33 -6.06 2.26
C THR A 49 -6.44 -6.28 1.25
N THR A 50 -6.21 -7.19 0.31
CA THR A 50 -7.08 -7.43 -0.85
C THR A 50 -7.26 -8.93 -1.05
N GLY A 51 -8.04 -9.30 -2.08
CA GLY A 51 -7.93 -10.64 -2.66
C GLY A 51 -6.56 -10.86 -3.33
N ASP A 52 -6.27 -12.11 -3.68
CA ASP A 52 -5.02 -12.58 -4.30
C ASP A 52 -4.96 -12.40 -5.82
N THR A 53 -5.91 -11.66 -6.40
CA THR A 53 -5.87 -11.31 -7.83
C THR A 53 -5.18 -9.97 -8.02
N GLN A 54 -4.40 -9.87 -9.10
CA GLN A 54 -3.77 -8.61 -9.51
C GLN A 54 -4.79 -7.48 -9.64
N ALA A 55 -5.95 -7.75 -10.24
CA ALA A 55 -7.03 -6.78 -10.39
C ALA A 55 -7.55 -6.23 -9.04
N ALA A 56 -7.63 -7.07 -7.99
CA ALA A 56 -8.06 -6.62 -6.68
C ALA A 56 -7.01 -5.70 -6.02
N VAL A 57 -5.73 -5.99 -6.21
CA VAL A 57 -4.63 -5.15 -5.73
C VAL A 57 -4.62 -3.80 -6.46
N GLU A 58 -4.68 -3.83 -7.79
CA GLU A 58 -4.69 -2.62 -8.64
C GLU A 58 -5.87 -1.70 -8.30
N GLN A 59 -7.08 -2.27 -8.18
CA GLN A 59 -8.27 -1.51 -7.81
C GLN A 59 -8.12 -0.83 -6.43
N ALA A 60 -7.52 -1.51 -5.45
CA ALA A 60 -7.30 -0.95 -4.13
C ALA A 60 -6.28 0.21 -4.14
N VAL A 61 -5.23 0.10 -4.97
CA VAL A 61 -4.22 1.16 -5.13
C VAL A 61 -4.79 2.36 -5.90
N GLU A 62 -5.59 2.12 -6.93
CA GLU A 62 -6.30 3.18 -7.67
C GLU A 62 -7.23 3.95 -6.73
N GLU A 63 -8.00 3.25 -5.91
CA GLU A 63 -8.89 3.87 -4.92
C GLU A 63 -8.11 4.65 -3.85
N LEU A 64 -6.97 4.13 -3.39
CA LEU A 64 -6.08 4.84 -2.48
C LEU A 64 -5.58 6.17 -3.08
N ASN A 65 -5.21 6.16 -4.36
CA ASN A 65 -4.83 7.36 -5.09
C ASN A 65 -6.01 8.33 -5.29
N ARG A 66 -7.19 7.83 -5.65
CA ARG A 66 -8.42 8.63 -5.86
C ARG A 66 -8.77 9.46 -4.62
N ARG A 67 -8.76 8.84 -3.43
CA ARG A 67 -9.06 9.48 -2.14
C ARG A 67 -8.07 10.60 -1.82
N ARG A 68 -6.80 10.39 -2.16
CA ARG A 68 -5.77 11.41 -1.97
C ARG A 68 -6.04 12.62 -2.86
N THR A 69 -6.29 12.41 -4.16
CA THR A 69 -6.55 13.51 -5.11
C THR A 69 -7.77 14.34 -4.71
N GLN A 70 -8.83 13.71 -4.20
CA GLN A 70 -10.02 14.41 -3.70
C GLN A 70 -9.75 15.28 -2.46
N THR A 71 -8.68 15.02 -1.72
CA THR A 71 -8.30 15.81 -0.53
C THR A 71 -7.62 17.14 -0.93
N PHE A 72 -7.12 17.28 -2.16
CA PHE A 72 -6.42 18.48 -2.64
C PHE A 72 -7.29 19.41 -3.51
N SER A 73 -8.57 19.09 -3.73
CA SER A 73 -9.50 19.91 -4.54
C SER A 73 -10.46 20.79 -3.72
N LYS A 74 -10.04 21.28 -2.55
CA LYS A 74 -10.82 22.22 -1.73
C LYS A 74 -9.99 23.44 -1.34
#